data_AF-A0A2L0HVS1-F1
#
_entry.id   AF-A0A2L0HVS1-F1
#
_cell.length_a   1.000
_cell.length_b   1.000
_cell.length_c   1.000
_cell.angle_alpha   90.00
_cell.angle_beta   90.00
_cell.angle_gamma   90.00
#
_symmetry.space_group_name_H-M   'P 1'
#
loop_
_entity.id
_entity.type
_entity.pdbx_description
1 polymer ?
#
loop_
_entity_poly.entity_id
_entity_poly.type
_entity_poly.pdbx_seq_one_letter_code
_entity_poly.pdbx_strand_id
1 'polypeptide(L)' 'MTNYLVKCSRCRNKHLESERVKKLSNKYGCWGHDLVCPRCECKTYYRLEEIQQQQKDSQNV' A
#
# COMPACT_ATOMS: atom_id res chain seq x y z
N MET A 1 5.93 -5.26 8.22
CA MET A 1 5.20 -4.31 7.36
C MET A 1 6.23 -3.41 6.69
N THR A 2 6.24 -3.36 5.36
CA THR A 2 7.11 -2.46 4.59
C THR A 2 6.51 -1.05 4.56
N ASN A 3 7.28 -0.06 5.03
CA ASN A 3 6.88 1.35 5.05
C ASN A 3 7.39 2.04 3.78
N TYR A 4 6.71 1.84 2.66
CA TYR A 4 6.96 2.65 1.46
C TYR A 4 5.80 3.61 1.24
N LEU A 5 6.16 4.81 0.76
CA LEU A 5 5.20 5.82 0.36
C LEU A 5 4.36 5.34 -0.84
N VAL A 6 3.05 5.50 -0.75
CA VAL A 6 2.12 5.22 -1.84
C VAL A 6 1.29 6.46 -2.15
N LYS A 7 0.88 6.58 -3.41
CA LYS A 7 0.01 7.63 -3.89
C LYS A 7 -1.30 7.04 -4.37
N CYS A 8 -2.41 7.43 -3.75
CA CYS A 8 -3.72 7.02 -4.22
C CYS A 8 -3.97 7.52 -5.66
N SER A 9 -4.46 6.64 -6.54
CA SER A 9 -4.73 7.02 -7.94
C SER A 9 -5.94 7.95 -8.09
N ARG A 10 -6.88 7.93 -7.13
CA ARG A 10 -8.11 8.73 -7.17
C ARG A 10 -7.94 10.14 -6.60
N CYS A 11 -7.55 10.25 -5.33
CA CYS A 11 -7.42 11.55 -4.66
C CYS A 11 -6.00 12.11 -4.64
N ARG A 12 -5.01 11.38 -5.19
CA ARG A 12 -3.58 11.75 -5.19
C ARG A 12 -2.99 11.92 -3.79
N ASN A 13 -3.69 11.47 -2.74
CA ASN A 13 -3.18 11.47 -1.37
C ASN A 13 -1.92 10.61 -1.30
N LYS A 14 -0.83 11.19 -0.78
CA LYS A 14 0.40 10.48 -0.47
C LYS A 14 0.33 10.03 0.98
N HIS A 15 0.49 8.74 1.23
CA HIS A 15 0.45 8.15 2.56
C HIS A 15 1.31 6.89 2.56
N LEU A 16 1.63 6.35 3.72
CA LEU A 16 2.33 5.07 3.82
C LEU A 16 1.38 3.92 3.48
N GLU A 17 1.92 2.80 2.98
CA GLU A 17 1.09 1.60 2.80
C GLU A 17 0.48 1.11 4.12
N SER A 18 1.22 1.26 5.22
CA SER A 18 0.80 0.92 6.58
C SER A 18 -0.36 1.80 7.11
N GLU A 19 -0.56 2.99 6.56
CA GLU A 19 -1.70 3.87 6.91
C GLU A 19 -3.00 3.48 6.20
N ARG A 20 -2.98 2.44 5.36
CA ARG A 20 -4.18 1.99 4.65
C ARG A 20 -5.14 1.30 5.61
N VAL A 21 -6.42 1.65 5.46
CA VAL A 21 -7.48 1.14 6.32
C VAL A 21 -8.01 -0.16 5.74
N LYS A 22 -8.19 -1.17 6.60
CA LYS A 22 -8.91 -2.41 6.23
C LYS A 22 -10.40 -2.13 6.23
N LYS A 23 -11.04 -2.22 5.07
CA LYS A 23 -12.49 -2.10 4.91
C LYS A 23 -13.07 -3.45 4.56
N LEU A 24 -14.16 -3.84 5.21
CA LEU A 24 -14.88 -5.05 4.84
C LEU A 24 -15.39 -4.91 3.41
N SER A 25 -15.09 -5.92 2.60
CA SER A 25 -15.61 -6.09 1.26
C SER A 25 -16.45 -7.34 1.23
N ASN A 26 -17.71 -7.17 0.87
CA ASN A 26 -18.60 -8.25 0.49
C ASN A 26 -18.76 -8.21 -1.03
N LYS A 27 -17.69 -8.54 -1.75
CA LYS A 27 -17.77 -8.77 -3.20
C LYS A 27 -17.97 -10.26 -3.43
N TYR A 28 -19.00 -10.60 -4.21
CA TYR A 28 -19.31 -11.96 -4.64
C TYR A 28 -19.61 -12.95 -3.50
N GLY A 29 -20.09 -12.49 -2.35
CA GLY A 29 -20.42 -13.36 -1.21
C GLY A 29 -19.20 -13.86 -0.43
N CYS A 30 -17.99 -13.44 -0.80
CA CYS A 30 -16.79 -13.69 -0.01
C CYS A 30 -16.50 -12.52 0.92
N TRP A 31 -16.44 -12.81 2.22
CA TRP A 31 -16.01 -11.87 3.25
C TRP A 31 -14.49 -11.70 3.17
N GLY A 32 -14.05 -10.57 2.62
CA GLY A 32 -12.65 -10.18 2.54
C GLY A 32 -12.40 -8.81 3.15
N HIS A 33 -11.13 -8.52 3.45
CA HIS A 33 -10.72 -7.17 3.85
C HIS A 33 -9.91 -6.54 2.72
N ASP A 34 -10.39 -5.42 2.20
CA ASP A 34 -9.65 -4.61 1.25
C ASP A 34 -8.86 -3.52 1.97
N LEU A 35 -7.61 -3.32 1.58
CA LEU A 35 -6.84 -2.17 2.00
C LEU A 35 -7.22 -0.96 1.13
N VAL A 36 -7.68 0.11 1.76
CA VAL A 36 -8.16 1.30 1.06
C VAL A 36 -7.41 2.56 1.50
N CYS A 37 -7.41 3.57 0.63
CA CYS A 37 -6.87 4.89 0.94
C CYS A 37 -7.67 5.51 2.10
N PRO A 38 -7.01 6.05 3.15
CA PRO A 38 -7.70 6.61 4.32
C PRO A 38 -8.57 7.84 3.99
N ARG A 39 -8.33 8.52 2.85
CA ARG A 39 -9.02 9.77 2.49
C ARG A 39 -10.20 9.59 1.55
N CYS A 40 -10.12 8.63 0.63
CA CYS A 40 -11.14 8.46 -0.43
C CYS A 40 -11.60 7.02 -0.64
N GLU A 41 -11.14 6.11 0.21
CA GLU A 41 -11.50 4.69 0.22
C GLU A 41 -11.20 3.95 -1.09
N CYS A 42 -10.36 4.52 -1.94
CA CYS A 42 -9.94 3.89 -3.18
C CYS A 42 -8.96 2.75 -2.90
N LYS A 43 -9.10 1.64 -3.64
CA LYS A 43 -8.24 0.45 -3.52
C LYS A 43 -6.96 0.55 -4.35
N THR A 44 -6.94 1.43 -5.35
CA THR A 44 -5.85 1.56 -6.32
C THR A 44 -4.90 2.69 -5.95
N TYR A 45 -3.60 2.42 -6.15
CA TYR A 45 -2.51 3.30 -5.73
C TYR A 45 -1.27 3.03 -6.59
N TYR A 46 -0.41 4.03 -6.66
CA TYR A 46 0.91 3.94 -7.25
C TYR A 46 1.93 3.88 -6.12
N ARG A 47 2.89 2.96 -6.18
CA ARG A 47 4.05 3.00 -5.29
C ARG A 47 4.90 4.19 -5.68
N LEU A 48 5.17 5.08 -4.74
CA LEU A 48 6.18 6.10 -4.91
C LEU A 48 7.44 5.48 -4.31
N GLU A 49 8.33 4.98 -5.15
CA GLU A 49 9.60 4.43 -4.67
C GLU A 49 10.26 5.46 -3.73
N GLU A 50 10.38 5.11 -2.46
CA GLU A 50 11.31 5.82 -1.60
C GLU A 50 12.71 5.42 -2.04
N ILE A 51 13.48 6.46 -2.37
CA ILE A 51 14.85 6.40 -2.84
C ILE A 51 15.68 5.53 -1.88
N GLN A 52 16.28 4.47 -2.44
CA GLN A 52 17.39 3.68 -1.92
C GLN A 52 17.22 2.99 -0.56
N GLN A 53 16.95 1.68 -0.62
CA GLN A 53 17.71 0.74 0.21
C GLN A 53 18.67 -0.03 -0.70
N GLN A 54 19.82 0.58 -0.99
CA GLN A 54 21.02 -0.23 -1.22
C GLN A 54 21.36 -0.92 0.11
N GLN A 55 21.90 -2.14 0.02
CA GLN A 55 22.44 -3.05 1.05
C GLN A 55 21.55 -4.27 1.30
N LYS A 56 22.04 -5.52 1.30
CA LYS A 56 23.35 -6.12 1.00
C LYS A 56 23.05 -7.63 1.06
N ASP A 57 23.07 -8.35 -0.05
CA ASP A 57 23.31 -9.80 0.00
C ASP A 57 24.68 -10.04 -0.64
N SER A 58 25.70 -9.79 0.17
CA SER A 58 26.98 -10.46 0.02
C SER A 58 26.74 -11.90 0.45
N GLN A 59 26.38 -12.77 -0.49
CA GLN A 59 26.47 -14.23 -0.32
C GLN A 59 27.61 -14.74 -1.20
N ASN A 60 28.49 -15.65 -0.82
CA ASN A 60 29.08 -16.10 0.44
C ASN A 60 30.05 -17.20 -0.04
N VAL A 61 31.36 -17.03 0.21
CA VAL A 61 32.45 -18.04 0.18
C VAL A 61 32.69 -18.78 -1.15
#